data_AF-W1YM03-F1
#
_entry.id   AF-W1YM03-F1
#
_cell.length_a   1.000
_cell.length_b   1.000
_cell.length_c   1.000
_cell.angle_alpha   90.00
_cell.angle_beta   90.00
_cell.angle_gamma   90.00
#
_symmetry.space_group_name_H-M   'P 1'
#
loop_
_entity.id
_entity.type
_entity.pdbx_description
1 polymer ?
#
loop_
_entity_poly.entity_id
_entity_poly.type
_entity_poly.pdbx_seq_one_letter_code
_entity_poly.pdbx_strand_id
1 'polypeptide(L)'
;HGFFYPPASAGYTGPDGDLPPLIVNVHGGPTAASRPGYDLRVQYWTSRGFAYLDVNYRGSTGYGSSYRKALNGAWGLVDVDDVV
;
A
#
# COMPACT_ATOMS: atom_id res chain seq x y z
N HIS A 1 -1.08 8.27 -3.03
CA HIS A 1 -0.28 8.43 -1.79
C HIS A 1 -0.09 7.06 -1.16
N GLY A 2 0.80 6.87 -0.18
CA GLY A 2 0.93 5.55 0.45
C GLY A 2 2.14 5.37 1.36
N PHE A 3 2.30 4.15 1.86
CA PHE A 3 3.43 3.74 2.69
C PHE A 3 4.10 2.50 2.09
N PHE A 4 5.38 2.65 1.76
CA PHE A 4 6.21 1.55 1.27
C PHE A 4 7.04 0.96 2.40
N TYR A 5 7.03 -0.36 2.50
CA TYR A 5 7.80 -1.13 3.47
C TYR A 5 8.71 -2.10 2.71
N PRO A 6 10.03 -1.91 2.74
CA PRO A 6 10.95 -2.84 2.13
C PRO A 6 10.98 -4.17 2.91
N PRO A 7 11.44 -5.26 2.28
CA PRO A 7 11.75 -6.49 3.01
C PRO A 7 12.78 -6.20 4.10
N ALA A 8 12.57 -6.76 5.28
CA ALA A 8 13.43 -6.55 6.43
C ALA A 8 13.47 -7.82 7.28
N SER A 9 14.61 -8.50 7.27
CA SER A 9 14.86 -9.70 8.08
C SER A 9 16.16 -9.56 8.85
N ALA A 10 16.20 -10.09 10.07
CA ALA A 10 17.40 -10.06 10.91
C ALA A 10 18.47 -11.06 10.46
N GLY A 11 18.09 -12.10 9.70
CA GLY A 11 18.98 -13.22 9.36
C GLY A 11 19.12 -13.50 7.86
N TYR A 12 18.41 -12.77 7.00
CA TYR A 12 18.35 -13.05 5.57
C TYR A 12 18.39 -11.76 4.75
N THR A 13 19.13 -11.81 3.65
CA THR A 13 19.12 -10.82 2.58
C THR A 13 18.71 -11.50 1.27
N GLY A 14 18.09 -10.74 0.36
CA GLY A 14 17.78 -11.24 -0.97
C GLY A 14 19.07 -11.52 -1.76
N PRO A 15 19.00 -12.33 -2.84
CA PRO A 15 20.11 -12.51 -3.76
C PRO A 15 20.56 -11.18 -4.37
N ASP A 16 21.86 -11.04 -4.64
CA ASP A 16 22.40 -9.84 -5.29
C ASP A 16 21.81 -9.68 -6.69
N GLY A 17 21.34 -8.48 -7.00
CA GLY A 17 20.78 -8.13 -8.31
C GLY A 17 19.30 -8.47 -8.49
N ASP A 18 18.70 -9.22 -7.57
CA ASP A 18 17.27 -9.55 -7.60
C ASP A 18 16.42 -8.50 -6.87
N LEU A 19 15.19 -8.29 -7.35
CA LEU A 19 14.20 -7.45 -6.69
C LEU A 19 13.19 -8.29 -5.92
N PRO A 20 12.73 -7.84 -4.74
CA PRO A 20 11.74 -8.57 -3.97
C PRO A 20 10.38 -8.55 -4.66
N PRO A 21 9.55 -9.61 -4.52
CA PRO A 21 8.15 -9.54 -4.88
C PRO A 21 7.44 -8.46 -4.06
N LEU A 22 6.56 -7.70 -4.70
CA LEU A 22 5.78 -6.63 -4.07
C LEU A 22 4.33 -7.07 -3.86
N ILE A 23 3.84 -6.91 -2.62
CA ILE A 23 2.42 -6.96 -2.31
C ILE A 23 1.88 -5.54 -2.28
N VAL A 24 0.92 -5.25 -3.16
CA VAL A 24 0.19 -3.98 -3.15
C VAL A 24 -1.13 -4.18 -2.43
N ASN A 25 -1.32 -3.48 -1.31
CA ASN A 25 -2.51 -3.58 -0.48
C ASN A 25 -3.45 -2.41 -0.77
N VAL A 26 -4.71 -2.76 -1.02
CA VAL A 26 -5.81 -1.83 -1.26
C VAL A 26 -6.71 -1.85 -0.04
N HIS A 27 -6.71 -0.77 0.73
CA HIS A 27 -7.54 -0.69 1.93
C HIS A 27 -9.04 -0.65 1.58
N GLY A 28 -9.88 -1.14 2.50
CA GLY A 28 -11.34 -0.99 2.43
C GLY A 28 -11.81 0.44 2.75
N GLY A 29 -13.12 0.70 2.65
CA GLY A 29 -13.71 2.01 2.90
C GLY A 29 -14.82 2.32 1.91
N PRO A 30 -14.51 2.74 0.66
CA PRO A 30 -13.20 3.21 0.16
C PRO A 30 -12.84 4.63 0.67
N THR A 31 -13.76 5.29 1.36
CA THR A 31 -13.52 6.57 2.05
C THR A 31 -12.82 6.34 3.40
N ALA A 32 -11.60 5.81 3.35
CA ALA A 32 -10.73 5.59 4.50
C ALA A 32 -9.26 5.84 4.10
N ALA A 33 -8.30 5.56 4.96
CA ALA A 33 -6.89 5.62 4.59
C ALA A 33 -6.10 4.61 5.41
N SER A 34 -5.11 3.98 4.79
CA SER A 34 -4.01 3.34 5.49
C SER A 34 -3.27 4.39 6.31
N ARG A 35 -2.76 3.96 7.48
CA ARG A 35 -2.04 4.81 8.42
C ARG A 35 -0.66 4.22 8.66
N PRO A 36 0.36 5.05 8.88
CA PRO A 36 1.67 4.55 9.26
C PRO A 36 1.60 4.02 10.70
N GLY A 37 2.17 2.85 10.94
CA GLY A 37 2.17 2.25 12.26
C GLY A 37 2.67 0.81 12.23
N TYR A 38 2.84 0.23 13.42
CA TYR A 38 3.16 -1.18 13.56
C TYR A 38 1.91 -2.03 13.23
N ASP A 39 2.07 -2.97 12.30
CA ASP A 39 1.03 -3.90 11.87
C ASP A 39 1.65 -5.25 11.55
N LEU A 40 1.37 -6.23 12.42
CA LEU A 40 1.90 -7.60 12.29
C LEU A 40 1.64 -8.22 10.92
N ARG A 41 0.59 -7.80 10.20
CA ARG A 41 0.31 -8.30 8.84
C ARG A 41 1.35 -7.81 7.84
N VAL A 42 1.76 -6.54 7.94
CA VAL A 42 2.85 -5.99 7.12
C VAL A 42 4.17 -6.67 7.49
N GLN A 43 4.49 -6.75 8.79
CA GLN A 43 5.73 -7.37 9.26
C GLN A 43 5.81 -8.87 8.93
N TYR A 44 4.68 -9.58 8.89
CA TYR A 44 4.64 -10.99 8.48
C TYR A 44 5.23 -11.17 7.08
N TRP A 45 4.86 -10.31 6.13
CA TRP A 45 5.36 -10.35 4.76
C TRP A 45 6.77 -9.79 4.63
N THR A 46 7.05 -8.63 5.22
CA THR A 46 8.36 -7.98 5.07
C THR A 46 9.49 -8.76 5.72
N SER A 47 9.21 -9.50 6.81
CA SER A 47 10.18 -10.43 7.41
C SER A 47 10.53 -11.65 6.55
N ARG A 48 9.76 -11.91 5.49
CA ARG A 48 9.88 -13.09 4.61
C ARG A 48 10.32 -12.75 3.19
N GLY A 49 10.89 -11.55 2.98
CA GLY A 49 11.46 -11.17 1.68
C GLY A 49 10.49 -10.44 0.75
N PHE A 50 9.24 -10.19 1.17
CA PHE A 50 8.28 -9.43 0.36
C PHE A 50 8.39 -7.94 0.66
N ALA A 51 8.36 -7.12 -0.37
CA ALA A 51 8.05 -5.71 -0.22
C ALA A 51 6.54 -5.53 -0.03
N TYR A 52 6.12 -4.47 0.65
CA TYR A 52 4.71 -4.18 0.89
C TYR A 52 4.41 -2.71 0.61
N LEU A 53 3.33 -2.42 -0.12
CA LEU A 53 2.89 -1.07 -0.42
C LEU A 53 1.41 -0.90 0.00
N ASP A 54 1.18 -0.07 1.01
CA ASP A 54 -0.15 0.41 1.36
C ASP A 54 -0.51 1.62 0.50
N VAL A 55 -1.43 1.45 -0.44
CA VAL A 55 -1.85 2.54 -1.33
C VAL A 55 -3.05 3.28 -0.73
N ASN A 56 -2.88 4.59 -0.56
CA ASN A 56 -3.98 5.55 -0.38
C ASN A 56 -4.31 6.12 -1.75
N TYR A 57 -5.28 5.49 -2.41
CA TYR A 57 -5.79 5.82 -3.75
C TYR A 57 -6.74 7.02 -3.72
N ARG A 58 -7.01 7.64 -4.88
CA ARG A 58 -8.00 8.71 -5.03
C ARG A 58 -9.33 8.26 -4.42
N GLY A 59 -9.86 9.05 -3.48
CA GLY A 59 -10.98 8.64 -2.63
C GLY A 59 -10.62 8.48 -1.15
N SER A 60 -9.35 8.22 -0.84
CA SER A 60 -8.90 8.08 0.55
C SER A 60 -9.07 9.37 1.37
N THR A 61 -9.18 9.21 2.68
CA THR A 61 -9.27 10.34 3.63
C THR A 61 -7.89 10.88 4.02
N GLY A 62 -7.85 12.07 4.64
CA GLY A 62 -6.59 12.69 5.10
C GLY A 62 -5.90 13.62 4.09
N TYR A 63 -6.33 13.65 2.82
CA TYR A 63 -5.72 14.44 1.74
C TYR A 63 -6.58 15.59 1.21
N GLY A 64 -7.60 16.01 1.98
CA GLY A 64 -8.52 17.08 1.59
C GLY A 64 -9.77 16.59 0.84
N SER A 65 -10.75 17.49 0.71
CA SER A 65 -12.07 17.16 0.15
C SER A 65 -12.03 16.91 -1.35
N SER A 66 -11.13 17.57 -2.10
CA SER A 66 -10.91 17.33 -3.53
C SER A 66 -10.42 15.91 -3.79
N TYR A 67 -9.41 15.45 -3.05
CA TYR A 67 -8.86 14.10 -3.18
C TYR A 67 -9.90 13.02 -2.85
N ARG A 68 -10.66 13.22 -1.77
CA ARG A 68 -11.76 12.31 -1.40
C ARG A 68 -12.86 12.25 -2.46
N LYS A 69 -13.26 13.39 -3.02
CA LYS A 69 -14.32 13.46 -4.03
C LYS A 69 -13.89 12.94 -5.40
N ALA A 70 -12.59 12.76 -5.64
CA ALA A 70 -12.06 12.26 -6.91
C ALA A 70 -12.52 10.83 -7.25
N LEU A 71 -12.99 10.05 -6.28
CA LEU A 71 -13.55 8.71 -6.50
C LEU A 71 -15.04 8.71 -6.85
N ASN A 72 -15.75 9.84 -6.68
CA ASN A 72 -17.20 9.89 -6.84
C ASN A 72 -17.60 9.51 -8.28
N GLY A 73 -18.37 8.43 -8.41
CA GLY A 73 -18.83 7.93 -9.71
C GLY A 73 -17.76 7.20 -10.53
N ALA A 74 -16.58 6.94 -9.96
CA ALA A 74 -15.45 6.34 -10.66
C ALA A 74 -14.84 5.13 -9.93
N TRP A 75 -15.60 4.53 -8.98
CA TRP A 75 -15.15 3.35 -8.25
C TRP A 75 -15.01 2.13 -9.18
N GLY A 76 -13.91 1.39 -9.03
CA GLY A 76 -13.48 0.33 -9.94
C GLY A 76 -12.72 0.83 -11.18
N LEU A 77 -12.50 2.14 -11.30
CA LEU A 77 -11.74 2.76 -12.40
C LEU A 77 -10.53 3.49 -11.85
N VAL A 78 -10.74 4.63 -11.18
CA VAL A 78 -9.63 5.50 -10.76
C VAL A 78 -8.83 4.93 -9.60
N ASP A 79 -9.46 4.13 -8.75
CA ASP A 79 -8.80 3.37 -7.68
C ASP A 79 -8.00 2.18 -8.22
N VAL A 80 -8.41 1.57 -9.33
CA VAL A 80 -7.63 0.54 -10.03
C VAL A 80 -6.43 1.16 -10.73
N ASP A 81 -6.63 2.27 -11.44
CA ASP A 81 -5.56 3.03 -12.11
C ASP A 81 -4.50 3.55 -11.12
N ASP A 82 -4.87 3.81 -9.87
CA ASP A 82 -3.94 4.28 -8.83
C ASP A 82 -3.07 3.16 -8.22
N VAL A 83 -3.38 1.90 -8.53
CA VAL A 83 -2.79 0.71 -7.90
C VAL A 83 -1.97 -0.14 -8.89
N VAL A 84 -2.26 -0.05 -10.19
CA VAL A 84 -1.61 -0.82 -11.28
C VAL A 84 -0.56 0.04 -11.99
#